data_AF-A0A383AUY3-F1
#
_entry.id   AF-A0A383AUY3-F1
#
_cell.length_a   1.000
_cell.length_b   1.000
_cell.length_c   1.000
_cell.angle_alpha   90.00
_cell.angle_beta   90.00
_cell.angle_gamma   90.00
#
_symmetry.space_group_name_H-M   'P 1'
#
loop_
_entity.id
_entity.type
_entity.pdbx_description
1 polymer ?
#
loop_
_entity_poly.entity_id
_entity_poly.type
_entity_poly.pdbx_seq_one_letter_code
_entity_poly.pdbx_strand_id
1 'polypeptide(L)'
;VNNRKLHDTMAVFDGLIVSKWSRAVFEDMKLGGVTAANCTCAVWEGFRDTMENIAKWHNWFNNFDDLLVPIKRASDIRRAKTEKKVGIVLGFQNISPIED
;
A
#
# COMPACT_ATOMS: atom_id res chain seq x y z
N VAL A 1 -0.33 -10.06 28.64
CA VAL A 1 -0.24 -8.90 27.71
C VAL A 1 -1.58 -8.77 27.00
N ASN A 2 -2.14 -7.56 26.86
CA ASN A 2 -3.34 -7.37 26.04
C ASN A 2 -2.91 -7.34 24.56
N ASN A 3 -3.21 -8.41 23.82
CA ASN A 3 -2.77 -8.60 22.44
C ASN A 3 -3.24 -7.47 21.51
N ARG A 4 -4.44 -6.92 21.75
CA ARG A 4 -4.95 -5.79 20.96
C ARG A 4 -4.13 -4.53 21.19
N LYS A 5 -3.83 -4.22 22.46
CA LYS A 5 -3.01 -3.07 22.83
C LYS A 5 -1.60 -3.15 22.24
N LEU A 6 -1.00 -4.35 22.19
CA LEU A 6 0.30 -4.56 21.53
C LEU A 6 0.22 -4.24 20.03
N HIS A 7 -0.74 -4.84 19.33
CA HIS A 7 -0.94 -4.62 17.90
C HIS A 7 -1.15 -3.15 17.55
N ASP A 8 -1.99 -2.45 18.31
CA ASP A 8 -2.28 -1.03 18.09
C ASP A 8 -1.00 -0.15 18.16
N THR A 9 -0.01 -0.54 18.98
CA THR A 9 1.26 0.18 19.13
C THR A 9 2.34 -0.19 18.11
N MET A 10 2.26 -1.38 17.50
CA MET A 10 3.27 -1.85 16.54
C MET A 10 3.08 -1.23 15.15
N ALA A 11 4.17 -1.01 14.43
CA ALA A 11 4.10 -0.80 12.98
C ALA A 11 4.06 -2.16 12.29
N VAL A 12 2.95 -2.46 11.63
CA VAL A 12 2.73 -3.73 10.90
C VAL A 12 2.91 -3.46 9.41
N PHE A 13 3.91 -4.09 8.81
CA PHE A 13 4.15 -4.03 7.37
C PHE A 13 3.82 -5.36 6.73
N ASP A 14 2.96 -5.36 5.70
CA ASP A 14 2.71 -6.53 4.88
C ASP A 14 3.63 -6.53 3.65
N GLY A 15 4.37 -7.62 3.45
CA GLY A 15 5.35 -7.76 2.39
C GLY A 15 4.77 -7.94 0.99
N LEU A 16 3.49 -8.31 0.87
CA LEU A 16 2.83 -8.55 -0.41
C LEU A 16 1.30 -8.57 -0.26
N ILE A 17 0.63 -7.62 -0.90
CA ILE A 17 -0.82 -7.66 -1.13
C ILE A 17 -1.11 -7.52 -2.62
N VAL A 18 -1.90 -8.44 -3.14
CA VAL A 18 -2.54 -8.39 -4.46
C VAL A 18 -4.04 -8.41 -4.21
N SER A 19 -4.76 -7.40 -4.71
CA SER A 19 -6.20 -7.29 -4.47
C SER A 19 -6.90 -6.60 -5.62
N LYS A 20 -8.22 -6.75 -5.67
CA LYS A 20 -9.09 -5.88 -6.47
C LYS A 20 -9.31 -4.57 -5.71
N TRP A 21 -8.38 -3.65 -5.91
CA TRP A 21 -8.29 -2.40 -5.15
C TRP A 21 -9.57 -1.57 -5.21
N SER A 22 -9.97 -1.07 -4.04
CA SER A 22 -11.12 -0.18 -3.84
C SER A 22 -10.99 0.49 -2.48
N ARG A 23 -11.77 1.56 -2.24
CA ARG A 23 -11.79 2.23 -0.93
C ARG A 23 -12.10 1.26 0.22
N ALA A 24 -13.05 0.33 0.02
CA ALA A 24 -13.42 -0.67 1.03
C ALA A 24 -12.22 -1.56 1.43
N VAL A 25 -11.41 -2.00 0.46
CA VAL A 25 -10.19 -2.78 0.75
C VAL A 25 -9.20 -1.97 1.59
N PHE A 26 -9.04 -0.68 1.29
CA PHE A 26 -8.15 0.20 2.07
C PHE A 26 -8.67 0.44 3.50
N GLU A 27 -9.99 0.54 3.66
CA GLU A 27 -10.65 0.66 4.97
C GLU A 27 -10.48 -0.63 5.79
N ASP A 28 -10.59 -1.79 5.17
CA ASP A 28 -10.33 -3.09 5.82
C ASP A 28 -8.86 -3.23 6.24
N MET A 29 -7.91 -2.78 5.41
CA MET A 29 -6.49 -2.73 5.79
C MET A 29 -6.28 -1.88 7.04
N LYS A 30 -6.93 -0.71 7.11
CA LYS A 30 -6.88 0.19 8.28
C LYS A 30 -7.54 -0.44 9.51
N LEU A 31 -8.70 -1.06 9.34
CA LEU A 31 -9.43 -1.73 10.42
C LEU A 31 -8.64 -2.91 11.01
N GLY A 32 -7.97 -3.67 10.13
CA GLY A 32 -7.04 -4.73 10.49
C GLY A 32 -5.75 -4.22 11.14
N GLY A 33 -5.49 -2.91 11.11
CA GLY A 33 -4.34 -2.25 11.72
C GLY A 33 -3.03 -2.42 10.94
N VAL A 34 -3.11 -2.71 9.64
CA VAL A 34 -1.97 -2.66 8.72
C VAL A 34 -1.47 -1.23 8.66
N THR A 35 -0.19 -1.03 8.97
CA THR A 35 0.43 0.30 8.94
C THR A 35 0.86 0.66 7.52
N ALA A 36 1.48 -0.30 6.82
CA ALA A 36 1.80 -0.16 5.41
C ALA A 36 1.88 -1.53 4.73
N ALA A 37 1.81 -1.56 3.40
CA ALA A 37 1.95 -2.78 2.63
C ALA A 37 2.67 -2.53 1.29
N ASN A 38 3.35 -3.56 0.79
CA ASN A 38 3.73 -3.64 -0.61
C ASN A 38 2.52 -4.10 -1.44
N CYS A 39 1.93 -3.16 -2.15
CA CYS A 39 0.77 -3.39 -3.00
C CYS A 39 1.23 -3.60 -4.44
N THR A 40 0.90 -4.76 -4.97
CA THR A 40 1.32 -5.17 -6.31
C THR A 40 0.59 -4.35 -7.37
N CYS A 41 1.34 -3.80 -8.32
CA CYS A 41 0.81 -3.08 -9.48
C CYS A 41 1.20 -3.70 -10.84
N ALA A 42 2.00 -4.76 -10.82
CA ALA A 42 2.28 -5.61 -11.98
C ALA A 42 2.63 -7.04 -11.55
N VAL A 43 2.07 -8.02 -12.27
CA VAL A 43 2.41 -9.46 -12.19
C VAL A 43 2.83 -9.99 -13.56
N TRP A 44 2.02 -9.71 -14.59
CA TRP A 44 2.26 -10.15 -15.97
C TRP A 44 2.29 -9.01 -16.97
N GLU A 45 1.91 -7.81 -16.53
CA GLU A 45 1.84 -6.59 -17.32
C GLU A 45 3.23 -6.17 -17.85
N GLY A 46 3.27 -5.70 -19.10
CA GLY A 46 4.43 -4.99 -19.67
C GLY A 46 4.52 -3.55 -19.18
N PHE A 47 5.39 -2.73 -19.79
CA PHE A 47 5.65 -1.36 -19.33
C PHE A 47 4.38 -0.51 -19.35
N ARG A 48 3.69 -0.47 -20.50
CA ARG A 48 2.52 0.41 -20.71
C ARG A 48 1.42 0.14 -19.68
N ASP A 49 0.97 -1.10 -19.57
CA ASP A 49 -0.12 -1.49 -18.67
C ASP A 49 0.26 -1.28 -17.20
N THR A 50 1.54 -1.48 -16.86
CA THR A 50 2.06 -1.18 -15.53
C THR A 50 2.02 0.32 -15.23
N MET A 51 2.39 1.17 -16.18
CA MET A 51 2.29 2.62 -16.02
C MET A 51 0.84 3.09 -15.87
N GLU A 52 -0.12 2.46 -16.56
CA GLU A 52 -1.54 2.72 -16.33
C GLU A 52 -1.97 2.33 -14.91
N ASN A 53 -1.47 1.21 -14.36
CA ASN A 53 -1.73 0.81 -12.98
C ASN A 53 -1.10 1.79 -11.97
N ILE A 54 0.12 2.24 -12.20
CA ILE A 54 0.78 3.27 -11.37
C ILE A 54 -0.02 4.58 -11.41
N ALA A 55 -0.52 5.00 -12.59
CA ALA A 55 -1.36 6.19 -12.70
C ALA A 55 -2.68 6.05 -11.91
N LYS A 56 -3.32 4.87 -11.92
CA LYS A 56 -4.50 4.58 -11.06
C LYS A 56 -4.16 4.72 -9.58
N TRP A 57 -3.00 4.23 -9.14
CA TRP A 57 -2.54 4.42 -7.76
C TRP A 57 -2.35 5.89 -7.38
N HIS A 58 -1.74 6.68 -8.25
CA HIS A 58 -1.63 8.12 -8.04
C HIS A 58 -2.99 8.80 -7.91
N ASN A 59 -3.98 8.40 -8.72
CA ASN A 59 -5.35 8.88 -8.57
C ASN A 59 -5.97 8.51 -7.22
N TRP A 60 -5.75 7.28 -6.73
CA TRP A 60 -6.22 6.88 -5.40
C TRP A 60 -5.51 7.62 -4.27
N PHE A 61 -4.22 7.93 -4.38
CA PHE A 61 -3.54 8.76 -3.38
C PHE A 61 -4.13 10.16 -3.26
N ASN A 62 -4.57 10.73 -4.38
CA ASN A 62 -5.21 12.05 -4.38
C ASN A 62 -6.66 11.99 -3.87
N ASN A 63 -7.43 10.99 -4.31
CA ASN A 63 -8.86 10.92 -3.98
C ASN A 63 -9.14 10.36 -2.58
N PHE A 64 -8.21 9.60 -2.01
CA PHE A 64 -8.31 8.97 -0.69
C PHE A 64 -7.17 9.42 0.22
N ASP A 65 -6.78 10.69 0.16
CA ASP A 65 -5.69 11.26 0.96
C ASP A 65 -5.98 11.23 2.47
N ASP A 66 -7.25 11.12 2.85
CA ASP A 66 -7.73 10.88 4.22
C ASP A 66 -7.35 9.49 4.75
N LEU A 67 -7.09 8.54 3.85
CA LEU A 67 -6.91 7.13 4.15
C LEU A 67 -5.54 6.59 3.77
N LEU A 68 -4.98 7.04 2.64
CA LEU A 68 -3.78 6.49 2.04
C LEU A 68 -2.59 7.44 2.12
N VAL A 69 -1.40 6.85 2.14
CA VAL A 69 -0.15 7.61 2.03
C VAL A 69 0.88 6.84 1.20
N PRO A 70 1.52 7.47 0.20
CA PRO A 70 2.59 6.81 -0.56
C PRO A 70 3.84 6.66 0.29
N ILE A 71 4.47 5.49 0.21
CA ILE A 71 5.70 5.14 0.93
C ILE A 71 6.85 5.04 -0.07
N LYS A 72 7.84 5.92 0.06
CA LYS A 72 9.07 5.93 -0.76
C LYS A 72 10.33 5.61 0.05
N ARG A 73 10.22 5.64 1.38
CA ARG A 73 11.30 5.35 2.34
C ARG A 73 10.72 4.84 3.65
N ALA A 74 11.53 4.11 4.42
CA ALA A 74 11.10 3.51 5.68
C ALA A 74 10.55 4.54 6.71
N SER A 75 11.01 5.79 6.68
CA SER A 75 10.47 6.85 7.54
C SER A 75 9.00 7.17 7.23
N ASP A 76 8.53 6.96 6.00
CA ASP A 76 7.14 7.20 5.64
C ASP A 76 6.21 6.18 6.30
N ILE A 77 6.70 4.97 6.63
CA ILE A 77 5.91 3.94 7.34
C ILE A 77 5.57 4.45 8.75
N ARG A 78 6.55 5.06 9.43
CA ARG A 78 6.30 5.70 10.73
C ARG A 78 5.32 6.86 10.60
N ARG A 79 5.44 7.66 9.54
CA ARG A 79 4.50 8.74 9.24
C ARG A 79 3.07 8.22 9.03
N ALA A 80 2.89 7.12 8.29
CA ALA A 80 1.59 6.46 8.11
C ALA A 80 0.96 6.06 9.44
N LYS A 81 1.75 5.47 10.35
CA LYS A 81 1.31 5.12 11.71
C LYS A 81 0.83 6.34 12.49
N THR A 82 1.63 7.42 12.50
CA THR A 82 1.31 8.66 13.22
C THR A 82 0.08 9.35 12.66
N GLU A 83 -0.04 9.42 11.32
CA GLU A 83 -1.19 10.00 10.63
C GLU A 83 -2.44 9.10 10.69
N LYS A 84 -2.34 7.88 11.22
CA LYS A 84 -3.42 6.87 11.24
C LYS A 84 -3.98 6.57 9.84
N LYS A 85 -3.08 6.48 8.87
CA LYS A 85 -3.34 6.15 7.46
C LYS A 85 -2.69 4.82 7.10
N VAL A 86 -3.09 4.26 5.97
CA VAL A 86 -2.50 3.05 5.39
C VAL A 86 -1.41 3.46 4.41
N GLY A 87 -0.18 3.04 4.67
CA GLY A 87 0.95 3.25 3.78
C GLY A 87 0.96 2.27 2.62
N ILE A 88 1.23 2.77 1.41
CA ILE A 88 1.33 1.95 0.21
C ILE A 88 2.71 2.10 -0.41
N VAL A 89 3.43 0.99 -0.50
CA VAL A 89 4.59 0.83 -1.40
C VAL A 89 4.07 0.19 -2.68
N LEU A 90 4.46 0.71 -3.84
CA LEU A 90 4.17 0.06 -5.11
C LEU A 90 5.28 -0.94 -5.44
N GLY A 91 4.90 -2.18 -5.71
CA GLY A 91 5.83 -3.23 -6.09
C GLY A 91 5.39 -3.97 -7.35
N PHE A 92 6.37 -4.54 -8.04
CA PHE A 92 6.17 -5.49 -9.13
C PHE A 92 6.51 -6.89 -8.62
N GLN A 93 5.74 -7.89 -9.03
CA GLN A 93 6.04 -9.31 -8.75
C GLN A 93 6.87 -9.96 -9.85
N ASN A 94 7.19 -9.19 -10.90
CA ASN A 94 7.99 -9.62 -12.03
C ASN A 94 8.74 -8.42 -12.61
N ILE A 95 9.73 -8.69 -13.45
CA ILE A 95 10.55 -7.72 -14.17
C ILE A 95 9.96 -7.33 -15.54
N SER A 96 8.86 -7.96 -15.98
CA SER A 96 8.19 -7.62 -17.25
C SER A 96 7.89 -6.13 -17.44
N PRO A 97 7.63 -5.31 -16.41
CA PRO A 97 7.42 -3.88 -16.61
C PRO A 97 8.65 -3.10 -17.06
N ILE A 98 9.85 -3.67 -16.93
CA ILE A 98 11.10 -3.02 -17.35
C ILE A 98 11.35 -3.22 -18.85
N GLU A 99 10.73 -4.25 -19.45
CA GLU A 99 10.94 -4.65 -20.86
C GLU A 99 12.43 -4.95 -21.16
N ASP A 100 12.89 -4.74 -22.40
CA ASP A 100 14.23 -5.08 -22.92
C ASP A 100 15.28 -3.95 -22.86
#